data_AF-A0A7C2PUW2-F1
#
_entry.id   AF-A0A7C2PUW2-F1
#
_cell.length_a   1.000
_cell.length_b   1.000
_cell.length_c   1.000
_cell.angle_alpha   90.00
_cell.angle_beta   90.00
_cell.angle_gamma   90.00
#
_symmetry.space_group_name_H-M   'P 1'
#
loop_
_entity.id
_entity.type
_entity.pdbx_description
1 polymer ?
#
loop_
_entity_poly.entity_id
_entity_poly.type
_entity_poly.pdbx_seq_one_letter_code
_entity_poly.pdbx_strand_id
1 'polypeptide(L)' 'MRIITVIGSVNIDLVAVAPRLPRLGETVLGHEYRVVCGGKGANQAVAAARLGANV' A
#
# COMPACT_ATOMS: atom_id res chain seq x y z
N MET A 1 -14.39 23.77 -8.48
CA MET A 1 -13.82 22.83 -7.47
C MET A 1 -12.42 23.31 -7.10
N ARG A 2 -12.01 23.20 -5.83
CA ARG A 2 -10.62 23.48 -5.43
C ARG A 2 -9.76 22.23 -5.68
N ILE A 3 -8.53 22.43 -6.15
CA ILE A 3 -7.55 21.36 -6.32
C ILE A 3 -6.92 21.06 -4.96
N ILE A 4 -6.79 19.77 -4.61
CA ILE A 4 -6.06 19.29 -3.44
C ILE A 4 -4.68 18.82 -3.91
N THR A 5 -3.61 19.24 -3.27
CA THR A 5 -2.27 18.70 -3.57
C THR A 5 -1.84 17.79 -2.43
N VAL A 6 -1.58 16.52 -2.73
CA VAL A 6 -1.05 15.55 -1.76
C VAL A 6 0.46 15.45 -1.93
N ILE A 7 1.19 15.70 -0.85
CA ILE A 7 2.65 15.54 -0.78
C ILE A 7 2.93 14.39 0.18
N GLY A 8 3.49 13.29 -0.33
CA GLY A 8 3.77 12.13 0.51
C GLY A 8 4.44 11.00 -0.24
N SER A 9 4.64 9.88 0.47
CA SER A 9 5.36 8.71 -0.07
C SER A 9 4.56 7.95 -1.12
N VAL A 10 5.30 7.37 -2.06
CA VAL A 10 4.84 6.43 -3.08
C VAL A 10 5.77 5.22 -3.04
N ASN A 11 5.21 4.03 -2.85
CA ASN A 11 5.97 2.80 -2.72
C ASN A 11 5.41 1.71 -3.66
N ILE A 12 6.23 0.70 -3.90
CA ILE A 12 5.78 -0.62 -4.34
C ILE A 12 5.77 -1.51 -3.11
N ASP A 13 4.58 -1.99 -2.71
CA ASP A 13 4.43 -2.88 -1.58
C ASP A 13 4.55 -4.33 -2.08
N LEU A 14 5.52 -5.06 -1.51
CA LEU A 14 5.72 -6.48 -1.76
C LEU A 14 5.01 -7.27 -0.64
N VAL A 15 3.84 -7.82 -0.96
CA VAL A 15 2.97 -8.46 0.04
C VAL A 15 3.09 -9.98 -0.07
N ALA A 16 3.63 -10.61 0.95
CA ALA A 16 3.63 -12.07 1.10
C ALA A 16 2.58 -12.49 2.14
N VAL A 17 1.72 -13.44 1.79
CA VAL A 17 0.70 -13.99 2.69
C VAL A 17 1.14 -15.36 3.19
N ALA A 18 1.12 -15.53 4.50
CA ALA A 18 1.49 -16.78 5.18
C ALA A 18 0.49 -17.06 6.32
N PRO A 19 0.39 -18.31 6.82
CA PRO A 19 -0.53 -18.65 7.91
C PRO A 19 -0.29 -17.86 9.21
N ARG A 20 0.92 -17.33 9.40
CA ARG A 20 1.33 -16.47 10.51
C ARG A 20 2.62 -15.72 10.19
N LEU A 21 2.98 -14.77 11.05
CA LEU A 21 4.31 -14.14 11.02
C LEU A 21 5.42 -15.14 11.41
N PRO A 22 6.61 -15.04 10.79
CA PRO A 22 7.77 -15.83 11.18
C PRO A 22 8.31 -15.41 12.56
N ARG A 23 8.88 -16.36 13.30
CA ARG A 23 9.72 -16.05 14.47
C ARG A 23 11.13 -15.67 14.01
N LEU A 24 11.94 -15.12 14.93
CA LEU A 24 13.33 -14.80 14.64
C LEU A 24 14.09 -16.06 14.19
N GLY A 25 14.76 -15.98 13.03
CA GLY A 25 15.54 -17.08 12.45
C GLY A 25 14.71 -18.15 11.72
N GLU A 26 13.39 -18.04 11.70
CA GLU A 26 12.52 -19.02 11.05
C GLU A 26 12.23 -18.68 9.58
N THR A 27 12.11 -19.71 8.74
CA THR A 27 11.53 -19.59 7.39
C THR A 27 10.11 -20.18 7.39
N VAL A 28 9.13 -19.40 6.92
CA VAL A 28 7.73 -19.84 6.79
C VAL A 28 7.33 -19.82 5.32
N LEU A 29 6.77 -20.93 4.83
CA LEU A 29 6.26 -21.01 3.45
C LEU A 29 4.98 -20.17 3.32
N GLY A 30 5.04 -19.14 2.49
CA GLY A 30 3.86 -18.37 2.08
C GLY A 30 3.02 -19.14 1.06
N HIS A 31 1.76 -18.75 0.91
CA HIS A 31 0.84 -19.32 -0.07
C HIS A 31 0.41 -18.31 -1.14
N GLU A 32 0.77 -17.03 -0.98
CA GLU A 32 0.49 -16.00 -1.98
C GLU A 32 1.55 -14.89 -1.94
N TYR A 33 1.83 -14.31 -3.10
CA TYR A 33 2.69 -13.14 -3.27
C TYR A 33 2.05 -12.14 -4.22
N ARG A 34 2.00 -10.87 -3.82
CA ARG A 34 1.44 -9.76 -4.61
C ARG A 34 2.41 -8.60 -4.65
N VAL A 35 2.46 -7.93 -5.80
CA VAL A 35 3.14 -6.65 -5.98
C VAL A 35 2.05 -5.61 -6.22
N VAL A 36 1.91 -4.65 -5.31
CA VAL A 36 0.84 -3.64 -5.38
C VAL A 36 1.38 -2.24 -5.17
N CYS A 37 0.67 -1.23 -5.68
CA CYS A 37 0.98 0.16 -5.38
C CYS A 37 0.67 0.46 -3.90
N GLY A 38 1.56 1.20 -3.25
CA GLY A 38 1.41 1.60 -1.86
C GLY A 38 2.05 2.94 -1.55
N GLY A 39 2.34 3.16 -0.27
CA GLY A 39 2.78 4.45 0.25
C GLY A 39 1.62 5.31 0.75
N LYS A 40 1.81 5.93 1.91
CA LYS A 40 0.73 6.68 2.58
C LYS A 40 0.25 7.86 1.72
N GLY A 41 1.16 8.55 1.04
CA GLY A 41 0.82 9.66 0.15
C GLY A 41 -0.02 9.19 -1.04
N ALA A 42 0.45 8.17 -1.75
CA ALA A 42 -0.27 7.57 -2.87
C ALA A 42 -1.68 7.07 -2.46
N ASN A 43 -1.76 6.34 -1.34
CA ASN A 43 -3.03 5.79 -0.85
C ASN A 43 -4.03 6.90 -0.49
N GLN A 44 -3.56 8.00 0.12
CA GLN A 44 -4.41 9.16 0.42
C GLN A 44 -4.86 9.89 -0.86
N ALA A 45 -3.97 10.10 -1.83
CA ALA A 45 -4.32 10.73 -3.10
C ALA A 45 -5.40 9.93 -3.86
N VAL A 46 -5.22 8.59 -3.97
CA VAL A 46 -6.22 7.71 -4.59
C VAL A 46 -7.54 7.71 -3.82
N ALA A 47 -7.51 7.71 -2.48
CA ALA A 47 -8.72 7.77 -1.67
C ALA A 47 -9.48 9.09 -1.89
N ALA A 48 -8.79 10.23 -1.93
CA ALA A 48 -9.39 11.53 -2.19
C ALA A 48 -10.01 11.61 -3.60
N ALA A 49 -9.32 11.10 -4.62
CA ALA A 49 -9.85 11.04 -5.99
C ALA A 49 -11.13 10.18 -6.06
N ARG A 50 -11.15 9.01 -5.39
CA ARG A 50 -12.32 8.12 -5.33
C ARG A 50 -13.53 8.76 -4.63
N LEU A 51 -13.30 9.71 -3.73
CA LEU A 51 -14.35 10.49 -3.05
C LEU A 51 -14.79 11.74 -3.86
N GLY A 52 -14.25 11.95 -5.06
CA GLY A 52 -14.64 13.04 -5.96
C GLY A 52 -13.83 14.33 -5.79
N ALA A 53 -12.72 14.31 -5.04
CA ALA A 53 -11.81 15.43 -5.02
C ALA A 53 -11.05 15.56 -6.36
N ASN A 54 -10.76 16.80 -6.76
CA ASN A 54 -9.78 17.07 -7.80
C ASN A 54 -8.39 17.12 -7.13
N VAL A 55 -7.60 16.07 -7.28
CA VAL A 55 -6.35 15.81 -6.56
C VAL A 55 -5.29 15.23 -7.49
#